data_AF-A0A0U1HN07-F1
#
_entry.id   AF-A0A0U1HN07-F1
#
_cell.length_a   1.000
_cell.length_b   1.000
_cell.length_c   1.000
_cell.angle_alpha   90.00
_cell.angle_beta   90.00
_cell.angle_gamma   90.00
#
_symmetry.space_group_name_H-M   'P 1'
#
loop_
_entity.id
_entity.type
_entity.pdbx_description
1 polymer ?
#
loop_
_entity_poly.entity_id
_entity_poly.type
_entity_poly.pdbx_seq_one_letter_code
_entity_poly.pdbx_strand_id
1 'polypeptide(L)'
;MENRTIDSYINELEFLLSNELIDTKTHEKLIGYLRDKRLGIVDAILLGIKNRHQLDSNDIKEFTSEINNYEKNNLNREEYEINYEKYVSELKNENRVLNKTLIKTKEWISDLEKTITDITEKCNALIIEKEILINEKDTVIEEKDILIKENNELKALSQQKRIDKEIPLYVEKVSQKLDTDDSFFTEMSRNWSIAGITITLVAVLAAFCTFAQGTDLILKNENIEWIGFIYIFIRGGLGIGLLSWLAFVCFSNARNYTHESIRRKDRQHALSFGQLFLQIYGSSATKEDAMLVFKDWNMSGDSAFSKAADTPPNILEALKSIIPSANKNKGLSNEGK
;
A
#
# COMPACT_ATOMS: atom_id res chain seq x y z
N MET A 1 72.28 -2.60 -121.17
CA MET A 1 72.61 -4.04 -121.11
C MET A 1 73.98 -4.20 -121.73
N GLU A 2 74.98 -3.95 -120.90
CA GLU A 2 76.39 -4.01 -121.29
C GLU A 2 76.84 -5.47 -121.24
N ASN A 3 77.52 -5.90 -122.32
CA ASN A 3 78.15 -7.22 -122.43
C ASN A 3 79.27 -7.33 -121.38
N ARG A 4 78.91 -7.68 -120.14
CA ARG A 4 79.87 -8.04 -119.10
C ARG A 4 80.60 -9.31 -119.53
N THR A 5 81.92 -9.24 -119.63
CA THR A 5 82.77 -10.39 -119.92
C THR A 5 82.80 -11.32 -118.69
N ILE A 6 82.99 -12.62 -118.92
CA ILE A 6 83.02 -13.63 -117.84
C ILE A 6 84.07 -13.27 -116.78
N ASP A 7 85.21 -12.70 -117.20
CA ASP A 7 86.28 -12.26 -116.29
C ASP A 7 85.84 -11.17 -115.32
N SER A 8 84.90 -10.30 -115.72
CA SER A 8 84.35 -9.27 -114.83
C SER A 8 83.52 -9.87 -113.70
N TYR A 9 82.78 -10.96 -113.96
CA TYR A 9 82.01 -11.66 -112.94
C TYR A 9 82.90 -12.45 -111.98
N ILE A 10 84.00 -13.03 -112.48
CA ILE A 10 84.96 -13.76 -111.65
C ILE A 10 85.60 -12.80 -110.64
N ASN A 11 86.02 -11.62 -111.08
CA ASN A 11 86.60 -10.61 -110.18
C ASN A 11 85.60 -10.10 -109.12
N GLU A 12 84.32 -9.93 -109.48
CA GLU A 12 83.28 -9.51 -108.53
C GLU A 12 82.98 -10.61 -107.50
N LEU A 13 83.02 -11.89 -107.89
CA LEU A 13 82.84 -13.02 -106.97
C LEU A 13 84.06 -13.24 -106.06
N GLU A 14 85.28 -13.09 -106.57
CA GLU A 14 86.51 -13.16 -105.76
C GLU A 14 86.57 -12.01 -104.74
N PHE A 15 86.11 -10.82 -105.10
CA PHE A 15 85.97 -9.70 -104.17
C PHE A 15 84.95 -10.00 -103.06
N LEU A 16 83.81 -10.62 -103.39
CA LEU A 16 82.80 -10.99 -102.39
C LEU A 16 83.29 -12.13 -101.47
N LEU A 17 84.06 -13.08 -101.98
CA LEU A 17 84.63 -14.18 -101.18
C LEU A 17 85.73 -13.66 -100.24
N SER A 18 86.60 -12.77 -100.72
CA SER A 18 87.72 -12.22 -99.91
C SER A 18 87.26 -11.31 -98.78
N ASN A 19 86.06 -10.73 -98.86
CA ASN A 19 85.43 -9.97 -97.78
C ASN A 19 84.45 -10.82 -96.94
N GLU A 20 84.48 -12.15 -97.07
CA GLU A 20 83.62 -13.11 -96.35
C GLU A 20 82.10 -12.91 -96.57
N LEU A 21 81.69 -12.20 -97.62
CA LEU A 21 80.28 -11.92 -97.93
C LEU A 21 79.55 -13.10 -98.60
N ILE A 22 80.31 -14.05 -99.16
CA ILE A 22 79.82 -15.33 -99.65
C ILE A 22 80.75 -16.45 -99.18
N ASP A 23 80.20 -17.65 -98.95
CA ASP A 23 81.03 -18.80 -98.57
C ASP A 23 81.71 -19.45 -99.79
N THR A 24 82.79 -20.19 -99.52
CA THR A 24 83.61 -20.82 -100.56
C THR A 24 82.80 -21.79 -101.44
N LYS A 25 81.80 -22.45 -100.84
CA LYS A 25 80.93 -23.41 -101.53
C LYS A 25 79.93 -22.75 -102.49
N THR A 26 79.42 -21.55 -102.15
CA THR A 26 78.54 -20.77 -103.03
C THR A 26 79.34 -20.10 -104.14
N HIS A 27 80.58 -19.65 -103.84
CA HIS A 27 81.51 -19.14 -104.84
C HIS A 27 81.79 -20.18 -105.94
N GLU A 28 82.14 -21.42 -105.58
CA GLU A 28 82.39 -22.50 -106.55
C GLU A 28 81.17 -22.83 -107.43
N LYS A 29 79.96 -22.82 -106.85
CA LYS A 29 78.71 -23.01 -107.62
C LYS A 29 78.46 -21.90 -108.63
N LEU A 30 78.73 -20.64 -108.27
CA LEU A 30 78.54 -19.50 -109.17
C LEU A 30 79.58 -19.48 -110.29
N ILE A 31 80.84 -19.86 -110.00
CA ILE A 31 81.87 -20.12 -111.02
C ILE A 31 81.41 -21.23 -111.99
N GLY A 32 80.79 -22.31 -111.48
CA GLY A 32 80.21 -23.37 -112.30
C GLY A 32 79.13 -22.85 -113.26
N TYR A 33 78.22 -21.99 -112.80
CA TYR A 33 77.19 -21.38 -113.64
C TYR A 33 77.74 -20.38 -114.68
N LEU A 34 78.84 -19.69 -114.36
CA LEU A 34 79.58 -18.86 -115.33
C LEU A 34 80.21 -19.71 -116.44
N ARG A 35 80.76 -20.88 -116.10
CA ARG A 35 81.37 -21.82 -117.06
C ARG A 35 80.34 -22.41 -118.04
N ASP A 36 79.13 -22.65 -117.57
CA ASP A 36 77.99 -23.13 -118.36
C ASP A 36 77.24 -22.01 -119.12
N LYS A 37 77.79 -20.78 -119.14
CA LYS A 37 77.25 -19.58 -119.80
C LYS A 37 75.83 -19.18 -119.35
N ARG A 38 75.41 -19.52 -118.13
CA ARG A 38 74.09 -19.17 -117.56
C ARG A 38 74.12 -17.83 -116.82
N LEU A 39 74.48 -16.75 -117.53
CA LEU A 39 74.78 -15.43 -116.94
C LEU A 39 73.58 -14.80 -116.20
N GLY A 40 72.35 -14.98 -116.68
CA GLY A 40 71.16 -14.37 -116.06
C GLY A 40 70.83 -14.88 -114.65
N ILE A 41 71.28 -16.09 -114.29
CA ILE A 41 71.11 -16.64 -112.94
C ILE A 41 72.12 -16.01 -111.98
N VAL A 42 73.35 -15.76 -112.45
CA VAL A 42 74.42 -15.16 -111.66
C VAL A 42 74.08 -13.69 -111.33
N ASP A 43 73.52 -12.93 -112.28
CA ASP A 43 73.06 -11.56 -112.04
C ASP A 43 71.95 -11.48 -110.99
N ALA A 44 70.96 -12.38 -111.05
CA ALA A 44 69.85 -12.39 -110.10
C ALA A 44 70.33 -12.67 -108.66
N ILE A 45 71.33 -13.54 -108.51
CA ILE A 45 71.90 -13.88 -107.21
C ILE A 45 72.78 -12.74 -106.68
N LEU A 46 73.61 -12.11 -107.52
CA LEU A 46 74.42 -10.95 -107.14
C LEU A 46 73.56 -9.76 -106.72
N LEU A 47 72.45 -9.50 -107.41
CA LEU A 47 71.50 -8.44 -107.03
C LEU A 47 70.86 -8.71 -105.66
N GLY A 48 70.55 -9.98 -105.37
CA GLY A 48 70.01 -10.42 -104.09
C GLY A 48 71.01 -10.38 -102.92
N ILE A 49 72.31 -10.46 -103.21
CA ILE A 49 73.38 -10.30 -102.20
C ILE A 49 73.61 -8.81 -101.91
N LYS A 50 73.64 -7.97 -102.96
CA LYS A 50 73.84 -6.52 -102.83
C LYS A 50 72.73 -5.81 -102.02
N ASN A 51 71.49 -6.28 -102.14
CA ASN A 51 70.35 -5.73 -101.39
C ASN A 51 70.29 -6.19 -99.92
N ARG A 52 71.02 -7.24 -99.52
CA ARG A 52 71.05 -7.73 -98.13
C ARG A 52 72.07 -7.02 -97.24
N HIS A 53 73.11 -6.40 -97.82
CA HIS A 53 74.20 -5.76 -97.07
C HIS A 53 74.08 -4.23 -96.93
N GLN A 54 72.97 -3.62 -97.37
CA GLN A 54 72.69 -2.18 -97.13
C GLN A 54 71.98 -1.89 -95.80
N LEU A 55 71.73 -2.91 -94.96
CA LEU A 55 70.97 -2.81 -93.71
C LEU A 55 71.80 -2.83 -92.41
N ASP A 56 73.14 -2.88 -92.47
CA ASP A 56 73.99 -3.20 -91.29
C ASP A 56 74.91 -2.06 -90.81
N SER A 57 74.67 -0.79 -91.20
CA SER A 57 75.56 0.34 -90.83
C SER A 57 74.96 1.41 -89.91
N ASN A 58 73.67 1.33 -89.56
CA ASN A 58 73.02 2.35 -88.72
C ASN A 58 72.89 1.93 -87.25
N ASP A 59 72.76 0.64 -86.94
CA ASP A 59 72.52 0.17 -85.56
C ASP A 59 73.78 0.21 -84.67
N ILE A 60 74.97 0.24 -85.27
CA ILE A 60 76.24 0.23 -84.53
C ILE A 60 76.59 1.61 -83.93
N LYS A 61 76.06 2.71 -84.49
CA LYS A 61 76.35 4.08 -83.99
C LYS A 61 75.48 4.51 -82.81
N GLU A 62 74.28 3.95 -82.69
CA GLU A 62 73.37 4.24 -81.58
C GLU A 62 73.89 3.60 -80.27
N PHE A 63 74.33 2.35 -80.35
CA PHE A 63 74.83 1.58 -79.21
C PHE A 63 76.12 2.15 -78.58
N THR A 64 77.02 2.77 -79.36
CA THR A 64 78.26 3.35 -78.80
C THR A 64 78.06 4.68 -78.07
N SER A 65 76.94 5.35 -78.30
CA SER A 65 76.62 6.63 -77.63
C SER A 65 75.96 6.45 -76.26
N GLU A 66 75.22 5.36 -76.06
CA GLU A 66 74.56 5.05 -74.79
C GLU A 66 75.55 4.57 -73.71
N ILE A 67 76.58 3.81 -74.09
CA ILE A 67 77.60 3.30 -73.15
C ILE A 67 78.44 4.43 -72.54
N ASN A 68 78.85 5.42 -73.35
CA ASN A 68 79.67 6.54 -72.86
C ASN A 68 78.91 7.51 -71.93
N ASN A 69 77.57 7.49 -71.97
CA ASN A 69 76.74 8.34 -71.09
C ASN A 69 76.48 7.68 -69.73
N TYR A 70 76.59 6.35 -69.63
CA TYR A 70 76.40 5.60 -68.38
C TYR A 70 77.61 5.70 -67.43
N GLU A 71 78.83 5.75 -67.95
CA GLU A 71 80.04 5.81 -67.12
C GLU A 71 80.28 7.19 -66.46
N LYS A 72 79.68 8.26 -66.99
CA LYS A 72 79.89 9.63 -66.48
C LYS A 72 79.05 9.98 -65.25
N ASN A 73 78.02 9.18 -64.91
CA ASN A 73 77.08 9.46 -63.82
C ASN A 73 77.34 8.70 -62.49
N ASN A 74 78.45 7.94 -62.37
CA ASN A 74 78.72 7.07 -61.21
C ASN A 74 79.68 7.63 -60.15
N LEU A 75 79.77 8.95 -60.01
CA LEU A 75 80.45 9.61 -58.88
C LEU A 75 79.42 9.97 -57.78
N ASN A 76 78.96 9.00 -56.97
CA ASN A 76 78.28 9.28 -55.68
C ASN A 76 78.06 8.03 -54.76
N ARG A 77 79.00 7.08 -54.71
CA ARG A 77 78.83 5.83 -53.95
C ARG A 77 79.00 5.99 -52.43
N GLU A 78 79.91 6.85 -51.97
CA GLU A 78 80.18 7.08 -50.54
C GLU A 78 79.06 7.86 -49.83
N GLU A 79 78.42 8.82 -50.50
CA GLU A 79 77.32 9.60 -49.95
C GLU A 79 76.07 8.73 -49.72
N TYR A 80 75.85 7.73 -50.57
CA TYR A 80 74.77 6.74 -50.43
C TYR A 80 75.00 5.78 -49.25
N GLU A 81 76.22 5.29 -49.05
CA GLU A 81 76.55 4.39 -47.93
C GLU A 81 76.42 5.11 -46.59
N ILE A 82 76.89 6.36 -46.49
CA ILE A 82 76.74 7.18 -45.27
C ILE A 82 75.26 7.47 -44.97
N ASN A 83 74.44 7.80 -45.97
CA ASN A 83 73.00 8.01 -45.78
C ASN A 83 72.27 6.70 -45.39
N TYR A 84 72.68 5.56 -45.94
CA TYR A 84 72.11 4.27 -45.61
C TYR A 84 72.46 3.85 -44.17
N GLU A 85 73.72 4.00 -43.74
CA GLU A 85 74.12 3.73 -42.35
C GLU A 85 73.41 4.65 -41.36
N LYS A 86 73.27 5.93 -41.71
CA LYS A 86 72.50 6.90 -40.92
C LYS A 86 71.04 6.45 -40.78
N TYR A 87 70.37 6.08 -41.87
CA TYR A 87 69.00 5.59 -41.88
C TYR A 87 68.82 4.31 -41.06
N VAL A 88 69.74 3.34 -41.19
CA VAL A 88 69.75 2.10 -40.38
C VAL A 88 69.94 2.41 -38.89
N SER A 89 70.80 3.38 -38.55
CA SER A 89 71.02 3.81 -37.17
C SER A 89 69.78 4.49 -36.56
N GLU A 90 69.08 5.32 -37.34
CA GLU A 90 67.83 5.97 -36.97
C GLU A 90 66.73 4.94 -36.72
N LEU A 91 66.53 4.00 -37.66
CA LEU A 91 65.59 2.88 -37.51
C LEU A 91 65.88 2.00 -36.29
N LYS A 92 67.15 1.77 -35.98
CA LYS A 92 67.57 1.00 -34.80
C LYS A 92 67.26 1.75 -33.51
N ASN A 93 67.47 3.07 -33.50
CA ASN A 93 67.14 3.89 -32.35
C ASN A 93 65.62 4.01 -32.16
N GLU A 94 64.86 4.17 -33.25
CA GLU A 94 63.40 4.18 -33.24
C GLU A 94 62.84 2.84 -32.73
N ASN A 95 63.33 1.70 -33.21
CA ASN A 95 62.97 0.39 -32.67
C ASN A 95 63.33 0.25 -31.18
N ARG A 96 64.45 0.81 -30.74
CA ARG A 96 64.83 0.80 -29.32
C ARG A 96 63.86 1.63 -28.47
N VAL A 97 63.44 2.79 -28.96
CA VAL A 97 62.43 3.64 -28.30
C VAL A 97 61.08 2.93 -28.28
N LEU A 98 60.66 2.37 -29.41
CA LEU A 98 59.40 1.63 -29.54
C LEU A 98 59.34 0.44 -28.59
N ASN A 99 60.42 -0.36 -28.49
CA ASN A 99 60.50 -1.47 -27.54
C ASN A 99 60.44 -1.02 -26.09
N LYS A 100 61.10 0.10 -25.74
CA LYS A 100 60.98 0.67 -24.38
C LYS A 100 59.54 1.11 -24.07
N THR A 101 58.87 1.73 -25.04
CA THR A 101 57.46 2.12 -24.89
C THR A 101 56.56 0.88 -24.76
N LEU A 102 56.79 -0.16 -25.57
CA LEU A 102 56.07 -1.43 -25.51
C LEU A 102 56.22 -2.12 -24.15
N ILE A 103 57.42 -2.10 -23.56
CA ILE A 103 57.64 -2.67 -22.23
C ILE A 103 56.84 -1.88 -21.19
N LYS A 104 56.93 -0.55 -21.21
CA LYS A 104 56.17 0.31 -20.28
C LYS A 104 54.66 0.15 -20.42
N THR A 105 54.15 0.02 -21.65
CA THR A 105 52.71 -0.18 -21.87
C THR A 105 52.27 -1.56 -21.40
N LYS A 106 53.09 -2.61 -21.56
CA LYS A 106 52.82 -3.93 -21.00
C LYS A 106 52.79 -3.93 -19.48
N GLU A 107 53.74 -3.27 -18.84
CA GLU A 107 53.76 -3.10 -17.38
C GLU A 107 52.50 -2.39 -16.89
N TRP A 108 52.11 -1.29 -17.54
CA TRP A 108 50.90 -0.56 -17.23
C TRP A 108 49.62 -1.39 -17.44
N ILE A 109 49.53 -2.17 -18.53
CA ILE A 109 48.41 -3.10 -18.76
C ILE A 109 48.35 -4.14 -17.65
N SER A 110 49.48 -4.71 -17.24
CA SER A 110 49.53 -5.68 -16.14
C SER A 110 49.08 -5.09 -14.81
N ASP A 111 49.45 -3.85 -14.50
CA ASP A 111 49.01 -3.16 -13.28
C ASP A 111 47.51 -2.83 -13.31
N LEU A 112 47.00 -2.46 -14.50
CA LEU A 112 45.56 -2.25 -14.70
C LEU A 112 44.77 -3.56 -14.54
N GLU A 113 45.24 -4.67 -15.11
CA GLU A 113 44.61 -5.98 -14.96
C GLU A 113 44.55 -6.40 -13.49
N LYS A 114 45.63 -6.16 -12.73
CA LYS A 114 45.65 -6.39 -11.28
C LYS A 114 44.65 -5.51 -10.52
N THR A 115 44.51 -4.26 -10.94
CA THR A 115 43.55 -3.33 -10.31
C THR A 115 42.11 -3.72 -10.63
N ILE A 116 41.84 -4.13 -11.88
CA ILE A 116 40.52 -4.61 -12.31
C ILE A 116 40.13 -5.87 -11.55
N THR A 117 41.06 -6.81 -11.34
CA THR A 117 40.80 -8.03 -10.59
C THR A 117 40.50 -7.74 -9.11
N ASP A 118 41.29 -6.89 -8.44
CA ASP A 118 41.03 -6.47 -7.05
C ASP A 118 39.68 -5.75 -6.89
N ILE A 119 39.33 -4.85 -7.82
CA ILE A 119 38.01 -4.19 -7.83
C ILE A 119 36.90 -5.21 -8.05
N THR A 120 37.09 -6.16 -8.96
CA THR A 120 36.09 -7.21 -9.25
C THR A 120 35.83 -8.09 -8.04
N GLU A 121 36.88 -8.49 -7.31
CA GLU A 121 36.75 -9.25 -6.06
C GLU A 121 35.99 -8.47 -4.99
N LYS A 122 36.31 -7.17 -4.81
CA LYS A 122 35.59 -6.29 -3.88
C LYS A 122 34.12 -6.12 -4.26
N CYS A 123 33.81 -5.94 -5.54
CA CYS A 123 32.44 -5.85 -6.02
C CYS A 123 31.66 -7.14 -5.74
N ASN A 124 32.27 -8.30 -5.98
CA ASN A 124 31.62 -9.59 -5.69
C ASN A 124 31.38 -9.78 -4.19
N ALA A 125 32.33 -9.41 -3.33
CA ALA A 125 32.15 -9.46 -1.89
C ALA A 125 30.99 -8.58 -1.41
N LEU A 126 30.89 -7.34 -1.93
CA LEU A 126 29.79 -6.43 -1.61
C LEU A 126 28.43 -6.92 -2.13
N ILE A 127 28.38 -7.61 -3.27
CA ILE A 127 27.16 -8.24 -3.78
C ILE A 127 26.67 -9.31 -2.82
N ILE A 128 27.57 -10.18 -2.36
CA ILE A 128 27.25 -11.25 -1.39
C ILE A 128 26.77 -10.65 -0.07
N GLU A 129 27.46 -9.63 0.46
CA GLU A 129 27.06 -8.95 1.70
C GLU A 129 25.67 -8.32 1.57
N LYS A 130 25.40 -7.64 0.45
CA LYS A 130 24.09 -7.05 0.17
C LYS A 130 22.99 -8.11 0.16
N GLU A 131 23.25 -9.28 -0.42
CA GLU A 131 22.28 -10.36 -0.50
C GLU A 131 21.98 -10.99 0.87
N ILE A 132 23.01 -11.12 1.72
CA ILE A 132 22.84 -11.51 3.13
C ILE A 132 21.96 -10.49 3.87
N LEU A 133 22.25 -9.19 3.73
CA LEU A 133 21.48 -8.12 4.38
C LEU A 133 20.02 -8.06 3.90
N ILE A 134 19.76 -8.37 2.62
CA ILE A 134 18.39 -8.46 2.09
C ILE A 134 17.65 -9.61 2.76
N ASN A 135 18.26 -10.80 2.82
CA ASN A 135 17.64 -11.94 3.47
C ASN A 135 17.37 -11.68 4.97
N GLU A 136 18.33 -11.12 5.70
CA GLU A 136 18.13 -10.74 7.10
C GLU A 136 16.97 -9.74 7.26
N LYS A 137 16.92 -8.71 6.41
CA LYS A 137 15.83 -7.75 6.43
C LYS A 137 14.48 -8.42 6.19
N ASP A 138 14.38 -9.33 5.23
CA ASP A 138 13.14 -10.03 4.90
C ASP A 138 12.69 -10.92 6.08
N THR A 139 13.61 -11.63 6.75
CA THR A 139 13.28 -12.41 7.96
C THR A 139 12.77 -11.53 9.11
N VAL A 140 13.36 -10.34 9.30
CA VAL A 140 12.92 -9.39 10.33
C VAL A 140 11.53 -8.81 10.00
N ILE A 141 11.21 -8.61 8.72
CA ILE A 141 9.87 -8.17 8.29
C ILE A 141 8.83 -9.24 8.61
N GLU A 142 9.12 -10.51 8.29
CA GLU A 142 8.22 -11.62 8.61
C GLU A 142 7.99 -11.78 10.12
N GLU A 143 9.06 -11.72 10.92
CA GLU A 143 8.96 -11.77 12.39
C GLU A 143 8.12 -10.61 12.94
N LYS A 144 8.33 -9.40 12.42
CA LYS A 144 7.54 -8.22 12.80
C LYS A 144 6.06 -8.41 12.47
N ASP A 145 5.71 -8.95 11.31
CA ASP A 145 4.32 -9.17 10.91
C ASP A 145 3.63 -10.21 11.79
N ILE A 146 4.35 -11.27 12.18
CA ILE A 146 3.88 -12.27 13.16
C ILE A 146 3.62 -11.61 14.52
N LEU A 147 4.58 -10.81 15.02
CA LEU A 147 4.44 -10.10 16.29
C LEU A 147 3.28 -9.10 16.29
N ILE A 148 3.05 -8.38 15.18
CA ILE A 148 1.91 -7.48 15.04
C ILE A 148 0.60 -8.27 15.14
N LYS A 149 0.53 -9.42 14.47
CA LYS A 149 -0.65 -10.30 14.51
C LYS A 149 -0.91 -10.82 15.92
N GLU A 150 0.12 -11.34 16.59
CA GLU A 150 0.01 -11.85 17.97
C GLU A 150 -0.38 -10.74 18.95
N ASN A 151 0.18 -9.54 18.83
CA ASN A 151 -0.17 -8.40 19.68
C ASN A 151 -1.62 -7.97 19.48
N ASN A 152 -2.12 -7.98 18.23
CA ASN A 152 -3.53 -7.71 17.94
C ASN A 152 -4.46 -8.78 18.55
N GLU A 153 -4.09 -10.07 18.44
CA GLU A 153 -4.82 -11.17 19.06
C GLU A 153 -4.82 -11.07 20.60
N LEU A 154 -3.68 -10.77 21.21
CA LEU A 154 -3.56 -10.56 22.67
C LEU A 154 -4.38 -9.37 23.14
N LYS A 155 -4.40 -8.26 22.39
CA LYS A 155 -5.27 -7.11 22.69
C LYS A 155 -6.74 -7.51 22.65
N ALA A 156 -7.18 -8.21 21.61
CA ALA A 156 -8.55 -8.71 21.49
C ALA A 156 -8.90 -9.64 22.67
N LEU A 157 -8.02 -10.59 23.03
CA LEU A 157 -8.21 -11.49 24.17
C LEU A 157 -8.24 -10.74 25.51
N SER A 158 -7.42 -9.70 25.69
CA SER A 158 -7.41 -8.90 26.91
C SER A 158 -8.69 -8.08 27.06
N GLN A 159 -9.21 -7.54 25.95
CA GLN A 159 -10.49 -6.84 25.90
C GLN A 159 -11.64 -7.81 26.21
N GLN A 160 -11.61 -9.00 25.60
CA GLN A 160 -12.56 -10.08 25.86
C GLN A 160 -12.58 -10.46 27.35
N LYS A 161 -11.41 -10.69 27.98
CA LYS A 161 -11.33 -11.01 29.41
C LYS A 161 -11.91 -9.93 30.32
N ARG A 162 -11.71 -8.64 30.00
CA ARG A 162 -12.28 -7.53 30.78
C ARG A 162 -13.81 -7.50 30.63
N ILE A 163 -14.32 -7.75 29.44
CA ILE A 163 -15.77 -7.75 29.17
C ILE A 163 -16.43 -8.98 29.80
N ASP A 164 -15.81 -10.16 29.71
CA ASP A 164 -16.38 -11.42 30.20
C ASP A 164 -16.40 -11.52 31.74
N LYS A 165 -15.48 -10.86 32.45
CA LYS A 165 -15.41 -10.93 33.93
C LYS A 165 -15.86 -9.68 34.65
N GLU A 166 -15.32 -8.51 34.30
CA GLU A 166 -15.49 -7.32 35.15
C GLU A 166 -16.87 -6.68 34.99
N ILE A 167 -17.42 -6.65 33.77
CA ILE A 167 -18.71 -6.00 33.51
C ILE A 167 -19.88 -6.80 34.11
N PRO A 168 -19.98 -8.14 33.92
CA PRO A 168 -21.02 -8.94 34.56
C PRO A 168 -20.97 -8.85 36.08
N LEU A 169 -19.77 -8.89 36.68
CA LEU A 169 -19.62 -8.75 38.14
C LEU A 169 -20.07 -7.37 38.65
N TYR A 170 -19.80 -6.30 37.90
CA TYR A 170 -20.28 -4.97 38.26
C TYR A 170 -21.80 -4.87 38.15
N VAL A 171 -22.37 -5.33 37.03
CA VAL A 171 -23.83 -5.30 36.82
C VAL A 171 -24.55 -6.17 37.84
N GLU A 172 -24.00 -7.34 38.18
CA GLU A 172 -24.56 -8.23 39.20
C GLU A 172 -24.57 -7.57 40.58
N LYS A 173 -23.47 -6.93 41.01
CA LYS A 173 -23.43 -6.19 42.28
C LYS A 173 -24.46 -5.06 42.33
N VAL A 174 -24.59 -4.31 41.23
CA VAL A 174 -25.58 -3.24 41.13
C VAL A 174 -27.00 -3.81 41.15
N SER A 175 -27.25 -4.89 40.41
CA SER A 175 -28.54 -5.59 40.39
C SER A 175 -28.92 -6.13 41.76
N GLN A 176 -27.99 -6.77 42.49
CA GLN A 176 -28.22 -7.26 43.86
C GLN A 176 -28.57 -6.12 44.83
N LYS A 177 -27.91 -4.97 44.69
CA LYS A 177 -28.24 -3.78 45.49
C LYS A 177 -29.64 -3.25 45.16
N LEU A 178 -30.00 -3.19 43.88
CA LEU A 178 -31.34 -2.81 43.43
C LEU A 178 -32.42 -3.77 43.91
N ASP A 179 -32.14 -5.07 43.95
CA ASP A 179 -33.04 -6.12 44.43
C ASP A 179 -33.26 -6.01 45.96
N THR A 180 -32.17 -5.76 46.70
CA THR A 180 -32.24 -5.50 48.15
C THR A 180 -33.08 -4.25 48.42
N ASP A 181 -32.85 -3.16 47.69
CA ASP A 181 -33.65 -1.94 47.80
C ASP A 181 -35.13 -2.23 47.45
N ASP A 182 -35.42 -2.94 46.35
CA ASP A 182 -36.79 -3.31 45.94
C ASP A 182 -37.53 -4.10 47.03
N SER A 183 -36.84 -5.06 47.65
CA SER A 183 -37.39 -5.83 48.76
C SER A 183 -37.78 -4.93 49.94
N PHE A 184 -36.93 -3.94 50.27
CA PHE A 184 -37.21 -2.95 51.31
C PHE A 184 -38.42 -2.07 50.97
N PHE A 185 -38.51 -1.53 49.75
CA PHE A 185 -39.65 -0.71 49.33
C PHE A 185 -40.96 -1.52 49.32
N THR A 186 -40.90 -2.78 48.84
CA THR A 186 -42.05 -3.68 48.81
C THR A 186 -42.51 -4.04 50.22
N GLU A 187 -41.59 -4.33 51.13
CA GLU A 187 -41.92 -4.62 52.53
C GLU A 187 -42.53 -3.40 53.24
N MET A 188 -41.96 -2.22 53.03
CA MET A 188 -42.47 -0.98 53.61
C MET A 188 -43.87 -0.66 53.06
N SER A 189 -44.10 -0.84 51.76
CA SER A 189 -45.44 -0.70 51.16
C SER A 189 -46.46 -1.66 51.78
N ARG A 190 -46.07 -2.92 52.00
CA ARG A 190 -46.92 -3.91 52.65
C ARG A 190 -47.26 -3.50 54.08
N ASN A 191 -46.28 -3.04 54.85
CA ASN A 191 -46.49 -2.62 56.24
C ASN A 191 -47.43 -1.41 56.35
N TRP A 192 -47.25 -0.40 55.49
CA TRP A 192 -48.16 0.75 55.42
C TRP A 192 -49.57 0.35 54.96
N SER A 193 -49.68 -0.61 54.04
CA SER A 193 -50.99 -1.13 53.59
C SER A 193 -51.72 -1.87 54.72
N ILE A 194 -51.01 -2.72 55.47
CA ILE A 194 -51.57 -3.43 56.63
C ILE A 194 -52.01 -2.42 57.69
N ALA A 195 -51.16 -1.44 58.01
CA ALA A 195 -51.51 -0.37 58.95
C ALA A 195 -52.78 0.38 58.48
N GLY A 196 -52.86 0.77 57.21
CA GLY A 196 -54.06 1.40 56.63
C GLY A 196 -55.31 0.55 56.79
N ILE A 197 -55.26 -0.74 56.45
CA ILE A 197 -56.38 -1.68 56.61
C ILE A 197 -56.81 -1.78 58.08
N THR A 198 -55.85 -1.91 59.01
CA THR A 198 -56.17 -2.00 60.44
C THR A 198 -56.83 -0.72 60.97
N ILE A 199 -56.35 0.45 60.57
CA ILE A 199 -56.92 1.75 60.96
C ILE A 199 -58.32 1.93 60.39
N THR A 200 -58.55 1.53 59.12
CA THR A 200 -59.89 1.55 58.52
C THR A 200 -60.85 0.62 59.26
N LEU A 201 -60.41 -0.58 59.63
CA LEU A 201 -61.23 -1.50 60.42
C LEU A 201 -61.58 -0.91 61.79
N VAL A 202 -60.61 -0.30 62.47
CA VAL A 202 -60.84 0.42 63.73
C VAL A 202 -61.80 1.60 63.55
N ALA A 203 -61.71 2.34 62.43
CA ALA A 203 -62.64 3.44 62.13
C ALA A 203 -64.08 2.95 61.98
N VAL A 204 -64.28 1.82 61.30
CA VAL A 204 -65.60 1.19 61.14
C VAL A 204 -66.13 0.71 62.50
N LEU A 205 -65.31 0.03 63.30
CA LEU A 205 -65.72 -0.39 64.65
C LEU A 205 -66.04 0.80 65.56
N ALA A 206 -65.25 1.88 65.49
CA ALA A 206 -65.49 3.11 66.23
C ALA A 206 -66.81 3.77 65.79
N ALA A 207 -67.14 3.75 64.50
CA ALA A 207 -68.42 4.23 64.00
C ALA A 207 -69.60 3.45 64.62
N PHE A 208 -69.53 2.11 64.64
CA PHE A 208 -70.56 1.30 65.28
C PHE A 208 -70.64 1.52 66.80
N CYS A 209 -69.50 1.65 67.48
CA CYS A 209 -69.46 1.90 68.92
C CYS A 209 -70.05 3.27 69.28
N THR A 210 -69.70 4.32 68.53
CA THR A 210 -70.24 5.67 68.73
C THR A 210 -71.73 5.73 68.43
N PHE A 211 -72.20 5.00 67.41
CA PHE A 211 -73.62 4.85 67.12
C PHE A 211 -74.38 4.14 68.26
N ALA A 212 -73.88 3.00 68.74
CA ALA A 212 -74.48 2.26 69.84
C ALA A 212 -74.54 3.07 71.15
N GLN A 213 -73.45 3.76 71.51
CA GLN A 213 -73.42 4.68 72.65
C GLN A 213 -74.40 5.85 72.47
N GLY A 214 -74.48 6.40 71.26
CA GLY A 214 -75.44 7.44 70.92
C GLY A 214 -76.89 6.97 71.13
N THR A 215 -77.23 5.77 70.67
CA THR A 215 -78.58 5.20 70.83
C THR A 215 -78.93 4.91 72.30
N ASP A 216 -77.98 4.40 73.10
CA ASP A 216 -78.20 4.15 74.53
C ASP A 216 -78.41 5.45 75.32
N LEU A 217 -77.66 6.50 74.98
CA LEU A 217 -77.85 7.85 75.55
C LEU A 217 -79.24 8.40 75.22
N ILE A 218 -79.71 8.23 73.98
CA ILE A 218 -81.04 8.65 73.53
C ILE A 218 -82.15 7.88 74.23
N LEU A 219 -81.99 6.56 74.41
CA LEU A 219 -83.00 5.73 75.03
C LEU A 219 -83.15 5.99 76.55
N LYS A 220 -82.07 6.36 77.24
CA LYS A 220 -82.04 6.59 78.69
C LYS A 220 -82.46 8.00 79.11
N ASN A 221 -82.35 8.99 78.23
CA ASN A 221 -82.73 10.37 78.51
C ASN A 221 -83.87 10.82 77.58
N GLU A 222 -85.11 10.87 78.09
CA GLU A 222 -86.27 11.31 77.31
C GLU A 222 -86.23 12.80 76.91
N ASN A 223 -85.42 13.62 77.61
CA ASN A 223 -85.29 15.06 77.37
C ASN A 223 -83.96 15.45 76.71
N ILE A 224 -83.54 14.77 75.64
CA ILE A 224 -82.40 15.22 74.85
C ILE A 224 -82.82 16.38 73.96
N GLU A 225 -82.30 17.57 74.27
CA GLU A 225 -82.39 18.73 73.39
C GLU A 225 -81.66 18.47 72.06
N TRP A 226 -82.09 19.15 70.99
CA TRP A 226 -81.51 19.02 69.65
C TRP A 226 -79.98 19.21 69.61
N ILE A 227 -79.44 19.99 70.55
CA ILE A 227 -77.99 20.19 70.74
C ILE A 227 -77.24 18.89 71.10
N GLY A 228 -77.87 17.96 71.82
CA GLY A 228 -77.29 16.66 72.19
C GLY A 228 -77.12 15.73 70.98
N PHE A 229 -78.06 15.76 70.03
CA PHE A 229 -77.94 15.03 68.76
C PHE A 229 -76.78 15.57 67.92
N ILE A 230 -76.64 16.90 67.85
CA ILE A 230 -75.53 17.56 67.16
C ILE A 230 -74.20 17.17 67.81
N TYR A 231 -74.13 17.13 69.15
CA TYR A 231 -72.93 16.72 69.87
C TYR A 231 -72.50 15.27 69.54
N ILE A 232 -73.42 14.31 69.58
CA ILE A 232 -73.15 12.90 69.26
C ILE A 232 -72.66 12.77 67.80
N PHE A 233 -73.31 13.49 66.88
CA PHE A 233 -72.95 13.48 65.46
C PHE A 233 -71.55 14.07 65.22
N ILE A 234 -71.24 15.24 65.78
CA ILE A 234 -69.93 15.88 65.63
C ILE A 234 -68.82 15.03 66.26
N ARG A 235 -69.05 14.46 67.44
CA ARG A 235 -68.08 13.60 68.12
C ARG A 235 -67.76 12.34 67.31
N GLY A 236 -68.78 11.67 66.76
CA GLY A 236 -68.61 10.50 65.89
C GLY A 236 -67.92 10.88 64.57
N GLY A 237 -68.37 11.95 63.94
CA GLY A 237 -67.79 12.47 62.69
C GLY A 237 -66.32 12.86 62.82
N LEU A 238 -65.93 13.52 63.92
CA LEU A 238 -64.53 13.86 64.18
C LEU A 238 -63.66 12.60 64.38
N GLY A 239 -64.14 11.61 65.13
CA GLY A 239 -63.40 10.37 65.35
C GLY A 239 -63.19 9.57 64.07
N ILE A 240 -64.25 9.40 63.28
CA ILE A 240 -64.19 8.70 61.99
C ILE A 240 -63.34 9.49 61.00
N GLY A 241 -63.48 10.82 60.97
CA GLY A 241 -62.71 11.70 60.08
C GLY A 241 -61.21 11.64 60.33
N LEU A 242 -60.78 11.69 61.60
CA LEU A 242 -59.37 11.58 61.97
C LEU A 242 -58.79 10.21 61.62
N LEU A 243 -59.51 9.13 61.90
CA LEU A 243 -59.06 7.78 61.55
C LEU A 243 -59.03 7.55 60.04
N SER A 244 -60.00 8.12 59.30
CA SER A 244 -60.03 8.07 57.84
C SER A 244 -58.87 8.86 57.21
N TRP A 245 -58.54 10.02 57.79
CA TRP A 245 -57.36 10.79 57.39
C TRP A 245 -56.07 9.99 57.64
N LEU A 246 -55.94 9.36 58.80
CA LEU A 246 -54.77 8.56 59.13
C LEU A 246 -54.63 7.35 58.19
N ALA A 247 -55.74 6.67 57.88
CA ALA A 247 -55.75 5.59 56.89
C ALA A 247 -55.34 6.09 55.50
N PHE A 248 -55.81 7.27 55.07
CA PHE A 248 -55.41 7.90 53.82
C PHE A 248 -53.89 8.15 53.76
N VAL A 249 -53.29 8.66 54.84
CA VAL A 249 -51.83 8.85 54.92
C VAL A 249 -51.10 7.50 54.79
N CYS A 250 -51.61 6.45 55.43
CA CYS A 250 -51.02 5.11 55.32
C CYS A 250 -51.07 4.57 53.89
N PHE A 251 -52.24 4.64 53.24
CA PHE A 251 -52.39 4.17 51.85
C PHE A 251 -51.62 5.03 50.85
N SER A 252 -51.52 6.34 51.08
CA SER A 252 -50.72 7.24 50.23
C SER A 252 -49.23 6.88 50.30
N ASN A 253 -48.71 6.65 51.50
CA ASN A 253 -47.34 6.15 51.67
C ASN A 253 -47.15 4.79 51.00
N ALA A 254 -48.04 3.82 51.24
CA ALA A 254 -47.96 2.51 50.60
C ALA A 254 -47.87 2.62 49.07
N ARG A 255 -48.72 3.44 48.45
CA ARG A 255 -48.69 3.71 47.01
C ARG A 255 -47.35 4.31 46.56
N ASN A 256 -46.76 5.24 47.32
CA ASN A 256 -45.46 5.83 46.99
C ASN A 256 -44.33 4.79 47.04
N TYR A 257 -44.32 3.94 48.08
CA TYR A 257 -43.37 2.83 48.20
C TYR A 257 -43.53 1.81 47.04
N THR A 258 -44.77 1.47 46.65
CA THR A 258 -45.04 0.61 45.49
C THR A 258 -44.59 1.23 44.17
N HIS A 259 -44.79 2.53 43.99
CA HIS A 259 -44.35 3.22 42.78
C HIS A 259 -42.82 3.21 42.66
N GLU A 260 -42.10 3.40 43.77
CA GLU A 260 -40.64 3.30 43.76
C GLU A 260 -40.17 1.85 43.50
N SER A 261 -40.83 0.83 44.07
CA SER A 261 -40.47 -0.57 43.85
C SER A 261 -40.61 -0.98 42.38
N ILE A 262 -41.73 -0.64 41.73
CA ILE A 262 -41.95 -0.88 40.29
C ILE A 262 -40.83 -0.24 39.46
N ARG A 263 -40.50 1.02 39.73
CA ARG A 263 -39.45 1.73 39.00
C ARG A 263 -38.07 1.09 39.16
N ARG A 264 -37.78 0.54 40.35
CA ARG A 264 -36.53 -0.17 40.60
C ARG A 264 -36.47 -1.50 39.86
N LYS A 265 -37.58 -2.23 39.77
CA LYS A 265 -37.68 -3.44 38.92
C LYS A 265 -37.48 -3.13 37.44
N ASP A 266 -38.05 -2.05 36.93
CA ASP A 266 -37.82 -1.63 35.53
C ASP A 266 -36.34 -1.32 35.28
N ARG A 267 -35.66 -0.65 36.22
CA ARG A 267 -34.22 -0.39 36.15
C ARG A 267 -33.39 -1.68 36.21
N GLN A 268 -33.76 -2.63 37.05
CA GLN A 268 -33.10 -3.94 37.14
C GLN A 268 -33.26 -4.74 35.84
N HIS A 269 -34.45 -4.69 35.23
CA HIS A 269 -34.73 -5.30 33.94
C HIS A 269 -33.87 -4.69 32.82
N ALA A 270 -33.77 -3.36 32.76
CA ALA A 270 -32.90 -2.66 31.82
C ALA A 270 -31.42 -3.01 31.99
N LEU A 271 -30.92 -3.11 33.23
CA LEU A 271 -29.55 -3.56 33.50
C LEU A 271 -29.29 -5.00 33.05
N SER A 272 -30.23 -5.90 33.34
CA SER A 272 -30.11 -7.32 32.98
C SER A 272 -30.09 -7.51 31.46
N PHE A 273 -30.90 -6.72 30.74
CA PHE A 273 -30.85 -6.65 29.28
C PHE A 273 -29.48 -6.15 28.78
N GLY A 274 -28.94 -5.09 29.40
CA GLY A 274 -27.62 -4.58 29.01
C GLY A 274 -26.47 -5.54 29.29
N GLN A 275 -26.55 -6.30 30.39
CA GLN A 275 -25.64 -7.39 30.67
C GLN A 275 -25.71 -8.48 29.59
N LEU A 276 -26.91 -8.90 29.20
CA LEU A 276 -27.11 -9.90 28.16
C LEU A 276 -26.55 -9.41 26.81
N PHE A 277 -26.78 -8.14 26.46
CA PHE A 277 -26.24 -7.54 25.24
C PHE A 277 -24.71 -7.60 25.22
N LEU A 278 -24.05 -7.21 26.32
CA LEU A 278 -22.59 -7.26 26.42
C LEU A 278 -22.05 -8.69 26.46
N GLN A 279 -22.79 -9.67 26.97
CA GLN A 279 -22.40 -11.07 26.89
C GLN A 279 -22.46 -11.62 25.46
N ILE A 280 -23.47 -11.22 24.67
CA ILE A 280 -23.65 -11.71 23.30
C ILE A 280 -22.73 -10.97 22.32
N TYR A 281 -22.62 -9.65 22.45
CA TYR A 281 -21.95 -8.78 21.48
C TYR A 281 -20.67 -8.14 22.00
N GLY A 282 -20.25 -8.42 23.24
CA GLY A 282 -19.11 -7.77 23.89
C GLY A 282 -17.80 -7.82 23.11
N SER A 283 -17.56 -8.89 22.33
CA SER A 283 -16.39 -9.03 21.47
C SER A 283 -16.32 -8.01 20.32
N SER A 284 -17.47 -7.42 19.95
CA SER A 284 -17.61 -6.52 18.80
C SER A 284 -18.30 -5.21 19.14
N ALA A 285 -18.82 -5.08 20.37
CA ALA A 285 -19.53 -3.89 20.84
C ALA A 285 -18.54 -2.77 21.12
N THR A 286 -18.82 -1.61 20.53
CA THR A 286 -18.06 -0.39 20.80
C THR A 286 -18.49 0.23 22.13
N LYS A 287 -17.70 1.19 22.62
CA LYS A 287 -18.06 1.95 23.83
C LYS A 287 -19.40 2.68 23.64
N GLU A 288 -19.65 3.13 22.42
CA GLU A 288 -20.86 3.84 22.00
C GLU A 288 -22.09 2.92 22.08
N ASP A 289 -21.96 1.65 21.65
CA ASP A 289 -23.03 0.65 21.75
C ASP A 289 -23.38 0.33 23.21
N ALA A 290 -22.36 0.14 24.06
CA ALA A 290 -22.56 -0.06 25.49
C ALA A 290 -23.26 1.16 26.13
N MET A 291 -22.88 2.37 25.73
CA MET A 291 -23.48 3.60 26.24
C MET A 291 -24.95 3.75 25.79
N LEU A 292 -25.28 3.37 24.55
CA LEU A 292 -26.65 3.35 24.04
C LEU A 292 -27.53 2.38 24.86
N VAL A 293 -27.01 1.19 25.16
CA VAL A 293 -27.75 0.15 25.89
C VAL A 293 -28.01 0.52 27.35
N PHE A 294 -27.08 1.20 28.03
CA PHE A 294 -27.27 1.66 29.41
C PHE A 294 -27.85 3.07 29.56
N LYS A 295 -28.07 3.80 28.46
CA LYS A 295 -28.59 5.17 28.48
C LYS A 295 -29.91 5.27 29.24
N ASP A 296 -30.80 4.31 29.00
CA ASP A 296 -32.17 4.32 29.55
C ASP A 296 -32.23 3.72 30.96
N TRP A 297 -31.13 3.18 31.49
CA TRP A 297 -31.10 2.74 32.88
C TRP A 297 -31.03 3.92 33.87
N ASN A 298 -30.34 5.00 33.49
CA ASN A 298 -30.24 6.22 34.28
C ASN A 298 -31.45 7.16 34.09
N MET A 299 -32.67 6.60 34.03
CA MET A 299 -33.89 7.40 34.10
C MET A 299 -34.01 8.01 35.49
N SER A 300 -33.36 9.16 35.69
CA SER A 300 -33.55 10.09 36.80
C SER A 300 -34.95 10.70 36.73
N GLY A 301 -35.97 9.89 36.99
CA GLY A 301 -37.34 10.38 37.20
C GLY A 301 -37.50 10.90 38.62
N ASP A 302 -38.35 11.90 38.80
CA ASP A 302 -38.80 12.37 40.11
C ASP A 302 -39.15 11.21 41.04
N SER A 303 -38.67 11.28 42.29
CA SER A 303 -39.02 10.33 43.33
C SER A 303 -40.54 10.36 43.55
N ALA A 304 -41.15 9.22 43.84
CA ALA A 304 -42.55 9.22 44.31
C ALA A 304 -42.72 10.06 45.60
N PHE A 305 -41.61 10.33 46.30
CA PHE A 305 -41.54 11.16 47.50
C PHE A 305 -41.21 12.64 47.23
N SER A 306 -40.86 13.03 45.99
CA SER A 306 -40.62 14.45 45.65
C SER A 306 -41.88 15.21 45.23
N LYS A 307 -42.98 14.51 44.93
CA LYS A 307 -44.29 15.12 44.69
C LYS A 307 -44.89 15.56 46.02
N ALA A 308 -45.41 16.80 46.07
CA ALA A 308 -46.14 17.30 47.23
C ALA A 308 -47.22 16.29 47.62
N ALA A 309 -47.30 15.93 48.91
CA ALA A 309 -48.22 14.92 49.40
C ALA A 309 -49.63 15.18 48.86
N ASP A 310 -50.18 14.24 48.09
CA ASP A 310 -51.55 14.35 47.55
C ASP A 310 -52.49 14.72 48.70
N THR A 311 -52.97 15.96 48.71
CA THR A 311 -53.95 16.42 49.69
C THR A 311 -55.19 15.55 49.55
N PRO A 312 -55.72 14.98 50.64
CA PRO A 312 -56.94 14.18 50.55
C PRO A 312 -58.06 15.01 49.93
N PRO A 313 -59.02 14.36 49.24
CA PRO A 313 -60.10 15.04 48.55
C PRO A 313 -60.76 16.05 49.50
N ASN A 314 -60.78 17.31 49.09
CA ASN A 314 -61.31 18.39 49.90
C ASN A 314 -62.79 18.08 50.16
N ILE A 315 -63.15 17.87 51.43
CA ILE A 315 -64.51 17.52 51.85
C ILE A 315 -65.51 18.56 51.32
N LEU A 316 -65.07 19.81 51.13
CA LEU A 316 -65.86 20.90 50.55
C LEU A 316 -66.20 20.68 49.07
N GLU A 317 -65.32 20.06 48.27
CA GLU A 317 -65.62 19.70 46.88
C GLU A 317 -66.57 18.50 46.79
N ALA A 318 -66.36 17.49 47.65
CA ALA A 318 -67.29 16.37 47.76
C ALA A 318 -68.70 16.83 48.21
N LEU A 319 -68.79 17.74 49.18
CA LEU A 319 -70.06 18.31 49.64
C LEU A 319 -70.74 19.18 48.55
N LYS A 320 -69.97 19.95 47.77
CA LYS A 320 -70.49 20.71 46.62
C LYS A 320 -71.11 19.81 45.55
N SER A 321 -70.58 18.59 45.37
CA SER A 321 -71.14 17.63 44.42
C SER A 321 -72.43 16.96 44.90
N ILE A 322 -72.67 16.95 46.22
CA ILE A 322 -73.83 16.30 46.86
C ILE A 322 -75.02 17.26 47.03
N ILE A 323 -74.81 18.57 47.11
CA ILE A 323 -75.90 19.56 47.15
C ILE A 323 -76.44 19.72 45.71
N PRO A 324 -77.62 19.17 45.36
CA PRO A 324 -78.17 19.37 44.03
C PRO A 324 -78.54 20.85 43.88
N SER A 325 -78.31 21.38 42.68
CA SER A 325 -78.67 22.72 42.22
C SER A 325 -80.16 23.03 42.44
N ALA A 326 -80.54 23.39 43.67
CA ALA A 326 -81.88 23.85 44.03
C ALA A 326 -82.11 25.29 43.58
N ASN A 327 -81.95 25.58 42.27
CA ASN A 327 -82.53 26.76 41.63
C ASN A 327 -82.48 26.68 40.09
N LYS A 328 -83.17 25.70 39.52
CA LYS A 328 -83.60 25.75 38.10
C LYS A 328 -84.98 25.09 37.99
N ASN A 329 -86.02 25.83 38.39
CA ASN A 329 -87.39 25.72 37.85
C ASN A 329 -88.33 26.70 38.56
N LYS A 330 -88.23 27.98 38.19
CA LYS A 330 -89.36 28.92 38.20
C LYS A 330 -89.17 29.88 37.04
N GLY A 331 -89.86 29.61 35.94
CA GLY A 331 -89.86 30.47 34.77
C GLY A 331 -90.15 29.68 33.51
N LEU A 332 -91.40 29.21 33.36
CA LEU A 332 -92.12 29.02 32.10
C LEU A 332 -93.45 28.29 32.40
N SER A 333 -94.44 29.07 32.85
CA SER A 333 -95.85 28.77 32.63
C SER A 333 -96.63 30.07 32.82
N ASN A 334 -96.96 30.73 31.72
CA ASN A 334 -98.29 31.26 31.43
C ASN A 334 -98.25 32.04 30.11
N GLU A 335 -98.56 31.34 29.02
CA GLU A 335 -99.38 31.93 27.95
C GLU A 335 -100.84 31.67 28.30
N GLY A 336 -101.71 32.65 28.08
CA GLY A 336 -103.16 32.44 28.09
C GLY A 336 -103.98 33.54 28.75
N LYS A 337 -104.10 34.69 28.09
CA LYS A 337 -105.38 35.38 27.84
C LYS A 337 -105.23 36.45 26.78
#